data_AF-J9DFM5-F1
#
_entry.id   AF-J9DFM5-F1
#
_cell.length_a   1.000
_cell.length_b   1.000
_cell.length_c   1.000
_cell.angle_alpha   90.00
_cell.angle_beta   90.00
_cell.angle_gamma   90.00
#
_symmetry.space_group_name_H-M   'P 1'
#
loop_
_entity.id
_entity.type
_entity.pdbx_description
1 polymer ?
#
loop_
_entity_poly.entity_id
_entity_poly.type
_entity_poly.pdbx_seq_one_letter_code
_entity_poly.pdbx_strand_id
1 'polypeptide(L)'
;MVFFIVFYITKIKYSILNMFVLFLNLLIIESTNIHSCESKIRQIDHDIVQFEHDYLTNLRIIDKLNSQQCSYVRHINIKMDIDREIEKLEREKSHILSYKSEIYFKRYCKSRETILSEIKRKIDEKKKQWQTQIKLYNDSISNKTGYEQINKSLRNKIESLKSEKIVLEKCLFATKLNKI
;
A
#
# COMPACT_ATOMS: atom_id res chain seq x y z
N MET A 1 -40.60 -5.91 -73.51
CA MET A 1 -39.46 -5.00 -73.26
C MET A 1 -39.63 -4.17 -71.97
N VAL A 2 -40.80 -3.54 -71.72
CA VAL A 2 -41.06 -2.73 -70.51
C VAL A 2 -40.92 -3.50 -69.19
N PHE A 3 -41.42 -4.75 -69.11
CA PHE A 3 -41.30 -5.57 -67.90
C PHE A 3 -39.85 -5.88 -67.50
N PHE A 4 -38.95 -6.09 -68.47
CA PHE A 4 -37.52 -6.31 -68.21
C PHE A 4 -36.86 -5.06 -67.65
N ILE A 5 -37.24 -3.88 -68.12
CA ILE A 5 -36.72 -2.60 -67.63
C ILE A 5 -37.19 -2.35 -66.19
N VAL A 6 -38.46 -2.60 -65.89
CA VAL A 6 -39.02 -2.44 -64.53
C VAL A 6 -38.37 -3.43 -63.55
N PHE A 7 -38.19 -4.69 -63.96
CA PHE A 7 -37.50 -5.71 -63.15
C PHE A 7 -36.02 -5.37 -62.90
N TYR A 8 -35.32 -4.85 -63.91
CA TYR A 8 -33.92 -4.44 -63.79
C TYR A 8 -33.76 -3.21 -62.88
N ILE A 9 -34.66 -2.22 -62.99
CA ILE A 9 -34.67 -1.04 -62.12
C ILE A 9 -34.97 -1.42 -60.66
N THR A 10 -35.91 -2.33 -60.40
CA THR A 10 -36.20 -2.79 -59.04
C THR A 10 -35.02 -3.56 -58.45
N LYS A 11 -34.37 -4.43 -59.22
CA LYS A 11 -33.15 -5.15 -58.78
C LYS A 11 -32.00 -4.19 -58.46
N ILE A 12 -31.78 -3.16 -59.27
CA ILE A 12 -30.78 -2.10 -59.01
C ILE A 12 -31.12 -1.34 -57.73
N LYS A 13 -32.39 -0.93 -57.54
CA LYS A 13 -32.82 -0.22 -56.32
C LYS A 13 -32.60 -1.06 -55.05
N TYR A 14 -32.94 -2.34 -55.09
CA TYR A 14 -32.67 -3.25 -53.95
C TYR A 14 -31.18 -3.44 -53.69
N SER A 15 -30.36 -3.52 -54.74
CA SER A 15 -28.90 -3.62 -54.61
C SER A 15 -28.29 -2.36 -53.98
N ILE A 16 -28.75 -1.17 -54.40
CA ILE A 16 -28.30 0.12 -53.84
C ILE A 16 -28.74 0.25 -52.38
N LEU A 17 -29.99 -0.13 -52.06
CA LEU A 17 -30.50 -0.11 -50.69
C LEU A 17 -29.69 -1.06 -49.77
N ASN A 18 -29.37 -2.26 -50.25
CA ASN A 18 -28.54 -3.21 -49.50
C ASN A 18 -27.10 -2.70 -49.29
N MET A 19 -26.48 -2.08 -50.30
CA MET A 19 -25.18 -1.43 -50.13
C MET A 19 -25.23 -0.28 -49.12
N PHE A 20 -26.30 0.53 -49.14
CA PHE A 20 -26.47 1.63 -48.21
C PHE A 20 -26.66 1.15 -46.77
N VAL A 21 -27.44 0.09 -46.55
CA VAL A 21 -27.61 -0.53 -45.22
C VAL A 21 -26.29 -1.11 -44.70
N LEU A 22 -25.51 -1.80 -45.55
CA LEU A 22 -24.20 -2.30 -45.17
C LEU A 22 -23.23 -1.17 -44.81
N PHE A 23 -23.23 -0.08 -45.57
CA PHE A 23 -22.42 1.10 -45.30
C PHE A 23 -22.78 1.76 -43.96
N LEU A 24 -24.08 1.93 -43.67
CA LEU A 24 -24.54 2.44 -42.37
C LEU A 24 -24.12 1.53 -41.21
N ASN A 25 -24.25 0.21 -41.36
CA ASN A 25 -23.82 -0.74 -40.34
C ASN A 25 -22.32 -0.67 -40.07
N LEU A 26 -21.48 -0.49 -41.11
CA LEU A 26 -20.04 -0.28 -40.95
C LEU A 26 -19.74 1.01 -40.18
N LEU A 27 -20.41 2.11 -40.51
CA LEU A 27 -20.26 3.39 -39.79
C LEU A 27 -20.66 3.28 -38.31
N ILE A 28 -21.73 2.55 -38.00
CA ILE A 28 -22.19 2.31 -36.62
C ILE A 28 -21.16 1.50 -35.83
N ILE A 29 -20.62 0.42 -36.42
CA ILE A 29 -19.58 -0.42 -35.79
C ILE A 29 -18.32 0.41 -35.50
N GLU A 30 -17.85 1.21 -36.46
CA GLU A 30 -16.69 2.07 -36.27
C GLU A 30 -16.93 3.15 -35.20
N SER A 31 -18.10 3.79 -35.21
CA SER A 31 -18.46 4.81 -34.21
C SER A 31 -18.50 4.23 -32.80
N THR A 32 -19.03 3.00 -32.66
CA THR A 32 -19.08 2.30 -31.37
C THR A 32 -17.68 1.97 -30.86
N ASN A 33 -16.77 1.56 -31.76
CA ASN A 33 -15.39 1.25 -31.41
C ASN A 33 -14.62 2.51 -30.94
N ILE A 34 -14.80 3.65 -31.62
CA ILE A 34 -14.23 4.95 -31.22
C ILE A 34 -14.71 5.37 -29.82
N HIS A 35 -16.02 5.32 -29.57
CA HIS A 35 -16.56 5.67 -28.26
C HIS A 35 -16.08 4.73 -27.15
N SER A 36 -15.93 3.43 -27.45
CA SER A 36 -15.35 2.46 -26.53
C SER A 36 -13.90 2.81 -26.15
N CYS A 37 -13.06 3.12 -27.14
CA CYS A 37 -11.68 3.56 -26.89
C CYS A 37 -11.60 4.85 -26.06
N GLU A 38 -12.42 5.86 -26.38
CA GLU A 38 -12.46 7.11 -25.61
C GLU A 38 -12.92 6.88 -24.17
N SER A 39 -13.95 6.05 -23.97
CA SER A 39 -14.40 5.67 -22.63
C SER A 39 -13.30 4.93 -21.86
N LYS A 40 -12.57 4.03 -22.52
CA LYS A 40 -11.48 3.29 -21.90
C LYS A 40 -10.31 4.19 -21.50
N ILE A 41 -9.94 5.15 -22.35
CA ILE A 41 -8.90 6.15 -22.03
C ILE A 41 -9.29 6.96 -20.79
N ARG A 42 -10.54 7.44 -20.71
CA ARG A 42 -11.03 8.17 -19.53
C ARG A 42 -10.99 7.32 -18.26
N GLN A 43 -11.34 6.03 -18.37
CA GLN A 43 -11.23 5.10 -17.24
C GLN A 43 -9.77 4.95 -16.81
N ILE A 44 -8.85 4.77 -17.75
CA ILE A 44 -7.42 4.67 -17.46
C ILE A 44 -6.91 5.93 -16.75
N ASP A 45 -7.34 7.11 -17.18
CA ASP A 45 -6.97 8.37 -16.51
C ASP A 45 -7.47 8.42 -15.07
N HIS A 46 -8.72 8.01 -14.83
CA HIS A 46 -9.26 7.93 -13.48
C HIS A 46 -8.48 6.95 -12.60
N ASP A 47 -8.20 5.75 -13.12
CA ASP A 47 -7.45 4.70 -12.42
C ASP A 47 -6.03 5.16 -12.08
N ILE A 48 -5.35 5.86 -13.00
CA ILE A 48 -4.01 6.44 -12.74
C ILE A 48 -4.06 7.43 -11.58
N VAL A 49 -5.01 8.38 -11.60
CA VAL A 49 -5.15 9.38 -10.53
C VAL A 49 -5.43 8.71 -9.18
N GLN A 50 -6.28 7.69 -9.17
CA GLN A 50 -6.57 6.92 -7.96
C GLN A 50 -5.31 6.22 -7.43
N PHE A 51 -4.56 5.52 -8.29
CA PHE A 51 -3.34 4.83 -7.87
C PHE A 51 -2.24 5.78 -7.43
N GLU A 52 -2.13 6.97 -8.03
CA GLU A 52 -1.22 8.03 -7.58
C GLU A 52 -1.60 8.55 -6.19
N HIS A 53 -2.89 8.71 -5.92
CA HIS A 53 -3.39 9.10 -4.60
C HIS A 53 -3.06 8.05 -3.53
N ASP A 54 -3.29 6.77 -3.84
CA ASP A 54 -2.96 5.66 -2.93
C ASP A 54 -1.45 5.58 -2.68
N TYR A 55 -0.65 5.75 -3.73
CA TYR A 55 0.82 5.78 -3.63
C TYR A 55 1.30 6.88 -2.68
N LEU A 56 0.78 8.09 -2.82
CA LEU A 56 1.11 9.23 -1.95
C LEU A 56 0.64 9.01 -0.51
N THR A 57 -0.52 8.41 -0.31
CA THR A 57 -1.04 8.07 1.02
C THR A 57 -0.11 7.09 1.73
N ASN A 58 0.30 6.04 1.03
CA ASN A 58 1.25 5.06 1.56
C ASN A 58 2.63 5.68 1.87
N LEU A 59 3.12 6.62 1.03
CA LEU A 59 4.36 7.33 1.33
C LEU A 59 4.28 8.10 2.65
N ARG A 60 3.18 8.82 2.89
CA ARG A 60 2.97 9.54 4.16
C ARG A 60 2.94 8.59 5.35
N ILE A 61 2.35 7.40 5.18
CA ILE A 61 2.35 6.37 6.23
C ILE A 61 3.79 5.89 6.50
N ILE A 62 4.57 5.60 5.46
CA ILE A 62 5.98 5.20 5.58
C ILE A 62 6.80 6.28 6.31
N ASP A 63 6.62 7.56 5.97
CA ASP A 63 7.31 8.67 6.63
C ASP A 63 6.96 8.79 8.11
N LYS A 64 5.69 8.58 8.46
CA LYS A 64 5.24 8.51 9.85
C LYS A 64 5.87 7.33 10.60
N LEU A 65 5.93 6.15 9.97
CA LEU A 65 6.58 4.97 10.55
C LEU A 65 8.08 5.22 10.78
N ASN A 66 8.78 5.83 9.81
CA ASN A 66 10.20 6.17 9.90
C ASN A 66 10.51 7.17 11.03
N SER A 67 9.70 8.22 11.17
CA SER A 67 9.92 9.28 12.16
C SER A 67 9.60 8.85 13.59
N GLN A 68 8.81 7.80 13.79
CA GLN A 68 8.34 7.37 15.11
C GLN A 68 8.85 5.97 15.49
N GLN A 69 8.26 4.95 14.87
CA GLN A 69 8.27 3.57 15.37
C GLN A 69 9.39 2.72 14.78
N CYS A 70 9.84 3.02 13.55
CA CYS A 70 10.97 2.35 12.88
C CYS A 70 12.33 2.99 13.19
N SER A 71 12.41 4.02 14.04
CA SER A 71 13.69 4.66 14.34
C SER A 71 14.59 3.72 15.13
N TYR A 72 15.62 3.19 14.46
CA TYR A 72 16.64 2.33 15.08
C TYR A 72 17.29 3.02 16.28
N VAL A 73 17.65 4.30 16.14
CA VAL A 73 18.26 5.09 17.21
C VAL A 73 17.35 5.15 18.45
N ARG A 74 16.05 5.42 18.24
CA ARG A 74 15.07 5.42 19.34
C ARG A 74 14.95 4.05 20.00
N HIS A 75 14.90 2.99 19.20
CA HIS A 75 14.81 1.61 19.70
C HIS A 75 16.02 1.25 20.58
N ILE A 76 17.22 1.62 20.15
CA ILE A 76 18.46 1.40 20.92
C ILE A 76 18.50 2.26 22.19
N ASN A 77 18.08 3.53 22.12
CA ASN A 77 18.04 4.39 23.31
C ASN A 77 17.12 3.81 24.39
N ILE A 78 15.92 3.35 24.01
CA ILE A 78 14.99 2.68 24.94
C ILE A 78 15.63 1.43 25.54
N LYS A 79 16.34 0.63 24.74
CA LYS A 79 17.07 -0.54 25.24
C LYS A 79 18.09 -0.15 26.31
N MET A 80 18.92 0.84 26.01
CA MET A 80 19.97 1.30 26.92
C MET A 80 19.40 1.80 28.24
N ASP A 81 18.28 2.53 28.20
CA ASP A 81 17.63 3.02 29.41
C ASP A 81 17.05 1.88 30.25
N ILE A 82 16.45 0.87 29.62
CA ILE A 82 15.99 -0.34 30.30
C ILE A 82 17.17 -1.12 30.91
N ASP A 83 18.24 -1.32 30.16
CA ASP A 83 19.43 -2.05 30.60
C ASP A 83 20.08 -1.36 31.81
N ARG A 84 20.19 -0.02 31.80
CA ARG A 84 20.68 0.78 32.95
C ARG A 84 19.81 0.62 34.19
N GLU A 85 18.50 0.64 34.04
CA GLU A 85 17.57 0.44 35.16
C GLU A 85 17.68 -0.98 35.73
N ILE A 86 17.82 -2.00 34.88
CA ILE A 86 18.07 -3.38 35.33
C ILE A 86 19.41 -3.47 36.08
N GLU A 87 20.47 -2.85 35.58
CA GLU A 87 21.78 -2.84 36.24
C GLU A 87 21.72 -2.16 37.61
N LYS A 88 20.99 -1.05 37.72
CA LYS A 88 20.74 -0.36 39.00
C LYS A 88 20.03 -1.28 40.00
N LEU A 89 18.99 -1.99 39.55
CA LEU A 89 18.25 -2.96 40.38
C LEU A 89 19.11 -4.15 40.79
N GLU A 90 19.95 -4.69 39.91
CA GLU A 90 20.87 -5.80 40.24
C GLU A 90 21.97 -5.36 41.23
N ARG A 91 22.46 -4.12 41.13
CA ARG A 91 23.37 -3.54 42.13
C ARG A 91 22.68 -3.37 43.48
N GLU A 92 21.44 -2.88 43.51
CA GLU A 92 20.65 -2.75 44.74
C GLU A 92 20.43 -4.12 45.39
N LYS A 93 20.06 -5.13 44.61
CA LYS A 93 19.92 -6.51 45.05
C LYS A 93 21.22 -7.05 45.65
N SER A 94 22.35 -6.83 44.97
CA SER A 94 23.67 -7.26 45.46
C SER A 94 24.04 -6.56 46.78
N HIS A 95 23.76 -5.27 46.90
CA HIS A 95 23.95 -4.51 48.13
C HIS A 95 23.09 -5.06 49.28
N ILE A 96 21.81 -5.37 49.04
CA ILE A 96 20.92 -5.95 50.05
C ILE A 96 21.40 -7.34 50.48
N LEU A 97 21.85 -8.17 49.53
CA LEU A 97 22.38 -9.50 49.81
C LEU A 97 23.65 -9.47 50.68
N SER A 98 24.40 -8.37 50.66
CA SER A 98 25.59 -8.20 51.51
C SER A 98 25.26 -8.03 53.00
N TYR A 99 24.02 -7.68 53.35
CA TYR A 99 23.59 -7.58 54.75
C TYR A 99 23.13 -8.93 55.31
N LYS A 100 23.48 -9.19 56.57
CA LYS A 100 22.83 -10.23 57.38
C LYS A 100 21.35 -9.86 57.58
N SER A 101 20.46 -10.84 57.44
CA SER A 101 19.00 -10.60 57.49
C SER A 101 18.55 -9.89 58.76
N GLU A 102 19.07 -10.26 59.94
CA GLU A 102 18.69 -9.64 61.21
C GLU A 102 19.11 -8.16 61.28
N ILE A 103 20.30 -7.84 60.78
CA ILE A 103 20.84 -6.47 60.75
C ILE A 103 20.03 -5.61 59.80
N TYR A 104 19.63 -6.17 58.64
CA TYR A 104 18.81 -5.46 57.66
C TYR A 104 17.41 -5.16 58.22
N PHE A 105 16.73 -6.15 58.79
CA PHE A 105 15.40 -5.97 59.36
C PHE A 105 15.40 -4.94 60.49
N LYS A 106 16.40 -5.00 61.39
CA LYS A 106 16.56 -4.04 62.49
C LYS A 106 16.76 -2.60 61.99
N ARG A 107 17.38 -2.41 60.81
CA ARG A 107 17.71 -1.09 60.25
C ARG A 107 16.61 -0.51 59.37
N TYR A 108 15.87 -1.35 58.64
CA TYR A 108 14.94 -0.91 57.59
C TYR A 108 13.48 -1.37 57.81
N CYS A 109 13.19 -2.09 58.89
CA CYS A 109 11.85 -2.55 59.27
C CYS A 109 11.12 -3.37 58.19
N LYS A 110 11.86 -3.96 57.24
CA LYS A 110 11.34 -4.82 56.19
C LYS A 110 12.18 -6.08 56.07
N SER A 111 11.55 -7.21 55.76
CA SER A 111 12.31 -8.45 55.54
C SER A 111 13.11 -8.33 54.25
N ARG A 112 14.33 -8.84 54.30
CA ARG A 112 15.27 -8.83 53.17
C ARG A 112 14.65 -9.57 51.97
N GLU A 113 13.98 -10.68 52.24
CA GLU A 113 13.33 -11.53 51.25
C GLU A 113 12.21 -10.79 50.51
N THR A 114 11.44 -9.95 51.21
CA THR A 114 10.39 -9.12 50.58
C THR A 114 11.00 -8.14 49.58
N ILE A 115 12.04 -7.40 49.98
CA ILE A 115 12.68 -6.43 49.08
C ILE A 115 13.33 -7.13 47.88
N LEU A 116 14.01 -8.26 48.10
CA LEU A 116 14.62 -9.03 47.01
C LEU A 116 13.56 -9.52 46.01
N SER A 117 12.40 -9.95 46.49
CA SER A 117 11.25 -10.33 45.66
C SER A 117 10.72 -9.13 44.85
N GLU A 118 10.55 -7.96 45.50
CA GLU A 118 10.13 -6.73 44.83
C GLU A 118 11.10 -6.32 43.72
N ILE A 119 12.42 -6.37 43.98
CA ILE A 119 13.44 -6.05 42.99
C ILE A 119 13.39 -7.04 41.82
N LYS A 120 13.28 -8.34 42.09
CA LYS A 120 13.16 -9.35 41.05
C LYS A 120 11.95 -9.11 40.15
N ARG A 121 10.80 -8.81 40.75
CA ARG A 121 9.58 -8.46 40.01
C ARG A 121 9.80 -7.24 39.11
N LYS A 122 10.44 -6.17 39.61
CA LYS A 122 10.76 -4.97 38.81
C LYS A 122 11.68 -5.29 37.63
N ILE A 123 12.68 -6.15 37.83
CA ILE A 123 13.57 -6.60 36.75
C ILE A 123 12.78 -7.36 35.68
N ASP A 124 11.90 -8.27 36.08
CA ASP A 124 11.08 -9.04 35.15
C ASP A 124 10.09 -8.15 34.38
N GLU A 125 9.50 -7.15 35.05
CA GLU A 125 8.68 -6.12 34.41
C GLU A 125 9.48 -5.34 33.35
N LYS A 126 10.71 -4.93 33.66
CA LYS A 126 11.60 -4.22 32.72
C LYS A 126 11.96 -5.09 31.50
N LYS A 127 12.27 -6.37 31.71
CA LYS A 127 12.50 -7.31 30.61
C LYS A 127 11.26 -7.49 29.72
N LYS A 128 10.07 -7.58 30.32
CA LYS A 128 8.80 -7.67 29.58
C LYS A 128 8.50 -6.39 28.79
N GLN A 129 8.79 -5.22 29.37
CA GLN A 129 8.71 -3.94 28.67
C GLN A 129 9.59 -3.96 27.42
N TRP A 130 10.84 -4.42 27.53
CA TRP A 130 11.74 -4.54 26.39
C TRP A 130 11.25 -5.50 25.30
N GLN A 131 10.76 -6.68 25.68
CA GLN A 131 10.17 -7.63 24.73
C GLN A 131 8.99 -7.02 23.96
N THR A 132 8.16 -6.25 24.64
CA THR A 132 7.04 -5.53 24.01
C THR A 132 7.54 -4.50 23.00
N GLN A 133 8.61 -3.76 23.33
CA GLN A 133 9.23 -2.79 22.42
C GLN A 133 9.85 -3.45 21.19
N ILE A 134 10.50 -4.61 21.34
CA ILE A 134 10.99 -5.42 20.20
C ILE A 134 9.84 -5.78 19.27
N LYS A 135 8.74 -6.29 19.81
CA LYS A 135 7.59 -6.69 19.00
C LYS A 135 7.04 -5.49 18.22
N LEU A 136 6.78 -4.37 18.89
CA LEU A 136 6.26 -3.15 18.24
C LEU A 136 7.20 -2.63 17.15
N TYR A 137 8.51 -2.65 17.38
CA TYR A 137 9.51 -2.24 16.40
C TYR A 137 9.50 -3.15 15.15
N ASN A 138 9.47 -4.47 15.36
CA ASN A 138 9.43 -5.44 14.27
C ASN A 138 8.11 -5.35 13.46
N ASP A 139 6.98 -5.22 14.15
CA ASP A 139 5.67 -5.02 13.52
C ASP A 139 5.69 -3.75 12.66
N SER A 140 6.28 -2.66 13.16
CA SER A 140 6.43 -1.42 12.42
C SER A 140 7.32 -1.57 11.17
N ILE A 141 8.43 -2.29 11.26
CA ILE A 141 9.30 -2.58 10.10
C ILE A 141 8.55 -3.41 9.06
N SER A 142 7.82 -4.44 9.51
CA SER A 142 7.04 -5.30 8.63
C SER A 142 5.97 -4.48 7.89
N ASN A 143 5.25 -3.62 8.60
CA ASN A 143 4.26 -2.72 8.01
C ASN A 143 4.87 -1.78 6.97
N LYS A 144 6.00 -1.15 7.31
CA LYS A 144 6.75 -0.29 6.36
C LYS A 144 7.07 -1.05 5.08
N THR A 145 7.63 -2.26 5.22
CA THR A 145 7.99 -3.11 4.08
C THR A 145 6.77 -3.46 3.24
N GLY A 146 5.63 -3.74 3.87
CA GLY A 146 4.36 -3.98 3.19
C GLY A 146 3.92 -2.78 2.34
N TYR A 147 3.96 -1.57 2.90
CA TYR A 147 3.62 -0.36 2.15
C TYR A 147 4.59 -0.07 0.99
N GLU A 148 5.90 -0.33 1.17
CA GLU A 148 6.89 -0.20 0.10
C GLU A 148 6.59 -1.16 -1.07
N GLN A 149 6.19 -2.40 -0.78
CA GLN A 149 5.79 -3.38 -1.79
C GLN A 149 4.51 -2.98 -2.52
N ILE A 150 3.50 -2.50 -1.79
CA ILE A 150 2.26 -1.96 -2.37
C ILE A 150 2.60 -0.81 -3.32
N ASN A 151 3.43 0.14 -2.89
CA ASN A 151 3.84 1.27 -3.70
C ASN A 151 4.61 0.88 -4.96
N LYS A 152 5.45 -0.15 -4.88
CA LYS A 152 6.11 -0.72 -6.06
C LYS A 152 5.08 -1.29 -7.04
N SER A 153 4.07 -2.01 -6.54
CA SER A 153 3.00 -2.57 -7.38
C SER A 153 2.14 -1.48 -8.03
N LEU A 154 1.76 -0.43 -7.28
CA LEU A 154 1.03 0.73 -7.78
C LEU A 154 1.79 1.43 -8.91
N ARG A 155 3.10 1.67 -8.73
CA ARG A 155 3.95 2.25 -9.79
C ARG A 155 3.94 1.40 -11.06
N ASN A 156 4.14 0.08 -10.93
CA ASN A 156 4.10 -0.81 -12.09
C ASN A 156 2.74 -0.75 -12.80
N LYS A 157 1.64 -0.67 -12.04
CA LYS A 157 0.29 -0.58 -12.61
C LYS A 157 0.07 0.74 -13.33
N ILE A 158 0.52 1.86 -12.76
CA ILE A 158 0.47 3.19 -13.39
C ILE A 158 1.24 3.17 -14.72
N GLU A 159 2.46 2.63 -14.75
CA GLU A 159 3.27 2.58 -15.98
C GLU A 159 2.65 1.66 -17.05
N SER A 160 2.06 0.54 -16.64
CA SER A 160 1.29 -0.32 -17.54
C SER A 160 0.08 0.41 -18.13
N LEU A 161 -0.65 1.15 -17.31
CA LEU A 161 -1.83 1.90 -17.74
C LEU A 161 -1.47 3.07 -18.67
N LYS A 162 -0.38 3.79 -18.39
CA LYS A 162 0.16 4.81 -19.30
C LYS A 162 0.52 4.22 -20.66
N SER A 163 1.14 3.03 -20.67
CA SER A 163 1.48 2.33 -21.91
C SER A 163 0.24 1.92 -22.70
N GLU A 164 -0.78 1.35 -22.02
CA GLU A 164 -2.08 1.01 -22.62
C GLU A 164 -2.76 2.25 -23.21
N LYS A 165 -2.79 3.36 -22.46
CA LYS A 165 -3.35 4.63 -22.91
C LYS A 165 -2.68 5.12 -24.19
N ILE A 166 -1.36 5.12 -24.25
CA ILE A 166 -0.61 5.55 -25.46
C ILE A 166 -0.99 4.70 -26.68
N VAL A 167 -1.18 3.38 -26.50
CA VAL A 167 -1.61 2.50 -27.59
C VAL A 167 -3.03 2.85 -28.04
N LEU A 168 -3.96 3.03 -27.11
CA LEU A 168 -5.34 3.40 -27.41
C LEU A 168 -5.44 4.77 -28.10
N GLU A 169 -4.65 5.75 -27.66
CA GLU A 169 -4.59 7.09 -28.28
C GLU A 169 -4.07 7.02 -29.72
N LYS A 170 -3.05 6.19 -29.98
CA LYS A 170 -2.54 5.96 -31.35
C LYS A 170 -3.59 5.30 -32.24
N CYS A 171 -4.29 4.28 -31.73
CA CYS A 171 -5.39 3.64 -32.45
C CYS A 171 -6.50 4.65 -32.77
N LEU A 172 -6.92 5.43 -31.78
CA LEU A 172 -7.95 6.45 -31.92
C LEU A 172 -7.55 7.53 -32.95
N PHE A 173 -6.29 7.98 -32.92
CA PHE A 173 -5.76 8.96 -33.87
C PHE A 173 -5.74 8.41 -35.30
N ALA A 174 -5.26 7.17 -35.50
CA ALA A 174 -5.25 6.52 -36.81
C ALA A 174 -6.68 6.33 -37.37
N THR A 175 -7.64 5.93 -36.53
CA THR A 175 -9.04 5.82 -36.94
C THR A 175 -9.67 7.18 -37.28
N LYS A 176 -9.27 8.25 -36.59
CA LYS A 176 -9.75 9.62 -36.88
C LYS A 176 -9.15 10.18 -38.18
N LEU A 177 -7.88 9.89 -38.48
CA LEU A 177 -7.23 10.31 -39.74
C LEU A 177 -7.81 9.61 -40.98
N ASN A 178 -8.15 8.33 -40.87
CA ASN A 178 -8.80 7.59 -41.98
C ASN A 178 -10.23 8.06 -42.29
N LYS A 179 -10.76 9.05 -41.56
CA LYS A 179 -12.08 9.67 -41.79
C LYS A 179 -12.01 11.06 -42.45
N ILE A 180 -10.80 11.61 -42.69
CA ILE A 180 -10.56 12.87 -43.43
C ILE A 180 -10.20 12.52 -44.88
#